data_AF-A0A956DEN0-F1
#
_entry.id   AF-A0A956DEN0-F1
#
_cell.length_a   1.000
_cell.length_b   1.000
_cell.length_c   1.000
_cell.angle_alpha   90.00
_cell.angle_beta   90.00
_cell.angle_gamma   90.00
#
_symmetry.space_group_name_H-M   'P 1'
#
loop_
_entity.id
_entity.type
_entity.pdbx_description
1 polymer ?
#
loop_
_entity_poly.entity_id
_entity_poly.type
_entity_poly.pdbx_seq_one_letter_code
_entity_poly.pdbx_strand_id
1 'polypeptide(L)'
;GGSYNYCAARRGGAVSCWGSNEDGQIANGKAGRENDASTPSAIRAVRGVSRMGDTTDSMCVTLANGEGRCWGANDFGQTGSGDAETDDVMAPVTYKRDDVAVTALGNIVHMGCGWNFCCAMHAEGGVSCAGSTPIGGSGGFLGISNRRSATPIAAPGLVFATAAPEAAAAAE
;
A
#
# COMPACT_ATOMS: atom_id res chain seq x y z
N GLY A 1 -7.81 18.27 -4.48
CA GLY A 1 -6.95 18.88 -3.46
C GLY A 1 -6.06 17.78 -2.96
N GLY A 2 -4.75 17.94 -3.05
CA GLY A 2 -3.80 16.88 -2.70
C GLY A 2 -3.49 16.91 -1.22
N SER A 3 -3.59 15.75 -0.58
CA SER A 3 -3.02 15.42 0.72
C SER A 3 -1.56 15.89 0.75
N TYR A 4 -1.25 16.86 1.60
CA TYR A 4 0.11 17.41 1.69
C TYR A 4 1.00 16.51 2.54
N ASN A 5 0.99 15.20 2.35
CA ASN A 5 1.91 14.27 3.01
C ASN A 5 3.08 13.94 2.08
N TYR A 6 4.26 13.79 2.65
CA TYR A 6 5.49 13.50 1.93
C TYR A 6 6.25 12.44 2.70
N CYS A 7 6.84 11.49 1.99
CA CYS A 7 7.67 10.47 2.61
C CYS A 7 8.97 10.30 1.83
N ALA A 8 10.05 10.03 2.56
CA ALA A 8 11.35 9.73 2.00
C ALA A 8 11.91 8.46 2.65
N ALA A 9 12.43 7.56 1.81
CA ALA A 9 13.21 6.42 2.24
C ALA A 9 14.71 6.74 2.20
N ARG A 10 15.44 6.37 3.24
CA ARG A 10 16.91 6.43 3.31
C ARG A 10 17.51 5.12 2.82
N ARG A 11 18.78 5.18 2.41
CA ARG A 11 19.59 3.98 2.16
C ARG A 11 19.55 3.07 3.41
N GLY A 12 19.19 1.80 3.22
CA GLY A 12 18.90 0.87 4.33
C GLY A 12 17.40 0.71 4.67
N GLY A 13 16.52 1.38 3.94
CA GLY A 13 15.08 1.13 3.98
C GLY A 13 14.35 1.71 5.20
N ALA A 14 14.91 2.74 5.84
CA ALA A 14 14.23 3.51 6.88
C ALA A 14 13.41 4.64 6.25
N VAL A 15 12.17 4.82 6.69
CA VAL A 15 11.24 5.82 6.14
C VAL A 15 11.01 6.96 7.13
N SER A 16 10.90 8.18 6.61
CA SER A 16 10.40 9.33 7.36
C SER A 16 9.34 10.05 6.55
N CYS A 17 8.26 10.45 7.22
CA CYS A 17 7.14 11.15 6.61
C CYS A 17 6.84 12.46 7.34
N TRP A 18 6.31 13.44 6.62
CA TRP A 18 5.89 14.75 7.15
C TRP A 18 4.73 15.30 6.34
N GLY A 19 4.11 16.35 6.86
CA GLY A 19 2.99 17.05 6.24
C GLY A 19 1.67 16.71 6.93
N SER A 20 0.62 16.48 6.13
CA SER A 20 -0.73 16.11 6.62
C SER A 20 -0.71 14.80 7.39
N ASN A 21 -1.44 14.75 8.50
CA ASN A 21 -1.68 13.55 9.28
C ASN A 21 -3.16 13.35 9.63
N GLU A 22 -4.08 13.97 8.87
CA GLU A 22 -5.53 13.89 9.09
C GLU A 22 -6.00 12.44 9.26
N ASP A 23 -5.50 11.52 8.41
CA ASP A 23 -5.86 10.10 8.42
C ASP A 23 -4.74 9.19 8.96
N GLY A 24 -3.76 9.72 9.71
CA GLY A 24 -2.66 8.92 10.26
C GLY A 24 -1.53 8.57 9.28
N GLN A 25 -1.42 9.35 8.20
CA GLN A 25 -0.51 9.14 7.07
C GLN A 25 0.99 9.20 7.43
N ILE A 26 1.33 9.76 8.59
CA ILE A 26 2.70 9.82 9.14
C ILE A 26 3.07 8.56 9.94
N ALA A 27 2.08 7.73 10.29
CA ALA A 27 2.25 6.48 11.01
C ALA A 27 2.96 6.62 12.39
N ASN A 28 2.64 7.69 13.12
CA ASN A 28 3.20 8.00 14.44
C ASN A 28 2.27 7.60 15.60
N GLY A 29 1.21 6.82 15.31
CA GLY A 29 0.20 6.42 16.29
C GLY A 29 -0.85 7.49 16.60
N LYS A 30 -0.92 8.56 15.80
CA LYS A 30 -1.93 9.63 15.92
C LYS A 30 -2.50 9.97 14.54
N ALA A 31 -3.71 10.53 14.52
CA ALA A 31 -4.38 11.08 13.35
C ALA A 31 -5.05 12.43 13.71
N GLY A 32 -5.56 13.16 12.73
CA GLY A 32 -6.14 14.49 12.91
C GLY A 32 -5.16 15.63 12.59
N ARG A 33 -5.71 16.78 12.18
CA ARG A 33 -4.97 17.97 11.73
C ARG A 33 -4.05 18.56 12.79
N GLU A 34 -4.41 18.41 14.06
CA GLU A 34 -3.57 18.81 15.19
C GLU A 34 -2.29 17.96 15.33
N ASN A 35 -2.21 16.86 14.58
CA ASN A 35 -1.08 15.95 14.54
C ASN A 35 -0.28 16.02 13.22
N ASP A 36 -0.53 17.03 12.38
CA ASP A 36 0.31 17.36 11.23
C ASP A 36 1.77 17.57 11.67
N ALA A 37 2.73 17.20 10.82
CA ALA A 37 4.16 17.37 11.11
C ALA A 37 4.84 18.25 10.07
N SER A 38 5.39 19.40 10.49
CA SER A 38 6.18 20.26 9.60
C SER A 38 7.62 19.76 9.35
N THR A 39 8.04 18.72 10.07
CA THR A 39 9.38 18.12 9.97
C THR A 39 9.32 16.61 9.80
N PRO A 40 10.28 15.98 9.11
CA PRO A 40 10.34 14.53 8.94
C PRO A 40 10.25 13.75 10.26
N SER A 41 9.21 12.94 10.40
CA SER A 41 9.01 12.01 11.51
C SER A 41 9.37 10.59 11.05
N ALA A 42 10.18 9.89 11.85
CA ALA A 42 10.65 8.56 11.51
C ALA A 42 9.58 7.48 11.79
N ILE A 43 9.26 6.66 10.79
CA ILE A 43 8.36 5.51 10.94
C ILE A 43 9.17 4.32 11.44
N ARG A 44 9.20 4.14 12.76
CA ARG A 44 10.05 3.11 13.41
C ARG A 44 9.57 1.68 13.19
N ALA A 45 8.28 1.50 12.94
CA ALA A 45 7.64 0.20 12.76
C ALA A 45 7.91 -0.44 11.39
N VAL A 46 8.57 0.27 10.47
CA VAL A 46 8.89 -0.20 9.12
C VAL A 46 10.39 -0.07 8.87
N ARG A 47 11.00 -1.16 8.39
CA ARG A 47 12.40 -1.24 7.98
C ARG A 47 12.55 -2.09 6.73
N GLY A 48 13.66 -1.93 6.03
CA GLY A 48 13.94 -2.73 4.84
C GLY A 48 13.04 -2.38 3.66
N VAL A 49 12.53 -1.14 3.60
CA VAL A 49 11.79 -0.67 2.42
C VAL A 49 12.70 -0.70 1.20
N SER A 50 12.31 -1.49 0.21
CA SER A 50 12.95 -1.57 -1.10
C SER A 50 12.34 -0.57 -2.07
N ARG A 51 11.04 -0.28 -1.92
CA ARG A 51 10.33 0.66 -2.78
C ARG A 51 9.21 1.39 -2.04
N MET A 52 9.14 2.71 -2.23
CA MET A 52 8.01 3.52 -1.80
C MET A 52 6.87 3.35 -2.81
N GLY A 53 5.64 3.26 -2.34
CA GLY A 53 4.45 3.39 -3.19
C GLY A 53 4.04 4.85 -3.38
N ASP A 54 3.05 5.04 -4.24
CA ASP A 54 2.43 6.35 -4.44
C ASP A 54 1.58 6.74 -3.22
N THR A 55 1.50 8.05 -2.98
CA THR A 55 0.99 8.62 -1.74
C THR A 55 -0.33 9.35 -2.00
N THR A 56 -1.41 8.91 -1.38
CA THR A 56 -2.65 9.68 -1.22
C THR A 56 -2.89 9.87 0.28
N ASP A 57 -4.14 9.78 0.75
CA ASP A 57 -4.46 9.66 2.17
C ASP A 57 -4.04 8.32 2.78
N SER A 58 -3.71 7.35 1.92
CA SER A 58 -3.10 6.08 2.30
C SER A 58 -1.68 5.98 1.75
N MET A 59 -0.82 5.28 2.47
CA MET A 59 0.57 5.03 2.10
C MET A 59 0.84 3.55 2.16
N CYS A 60 1.42 3.00 1.10
CA CYS A 60 1.91 1.63 1.07
C CYS A 60 3.36 1.58 0.61
N VAL A 61 4.13 0.64 1.15
CA VAL A 61 5.54 0.43 0.79
C VAL A 61 5.81 -1.05 0.58
N THR A 62 6.76 -1.33 -0.31
CA THR A 62 7.29 -2.68 -0.54
C THR A 62 8.57 -2.87 0.26
N LEU A 63 8.63 -4.00 0.96
CA LEU A 63 9.80 -4.44 1.72
C LEU A 63 10.70 -5.34 0.87
N ALA A 64 11.99 -5.37 1.19
CA ALA A 64 12.98 -6.19 0.50
C ALA A 64 12.72 -7.70 0.59
N ASN A 65 11.92 -8.15 1.57
CA ASN A 65 11.47 -9.53 1.70
C ASN A 65 10.23 -9.87 0.84
N GLY A 66 9.74 -8.92 0.02
CA GLY A 66 8.58 -9.12 -0.85
C GLY A 66 7.22 -8.90 -0.16
N GLU A 67 7.21 -8.38 1.06
CA GLU A 67 5.98 -8.03 1.78
C GLU A 67 5.57 -6.57 1.53
N GLY A 68 4.28 -6.28 1.74
CA GLY A 68 3.70 -4.94 1.68
C GLY A 68 3.32 -4.44 3.06
N ARG A 69 3.56 -3.16 3.34
CA ARG A 69 3.07 -2.48 4.55
C ARG A 69 2.28 -1.24 4.17
N CYS A 70 1.12 -1.07 4.78
CA CYS A 70 0.21 0.04 4.51
C CYS A 70 -0.20 0.77 5.79
N TRP A 71 -0.59 2.03 5.68
CA TRP A 71 -1.15 2.86 6.75
C TRP A 71 -1.87 4.08 6.16
N GLY A 72 -2.50 4.88 7.01
CA GLY A 72 -3.30 6.05 6.61
C GLY A 72 -4.79 5.72 6.54
N ALA A 73 -5.50 6.41 5.64
CA ALA A 73 -6.93 6.27 5.45
C ALA A 73 -7.35 4.80 5.21
N ASN A 74 -8.44 4.38 5.85
CA ASN A 74 -8.93 3.00 5.76
C ASN A 74 -10.48 2.86 5.75
N ASP A 75 -11.21 3.95 5.53
CA ASP A 75 -12.68 3.99 5.41
C ASP A 75 -13.27 3.02 4.37
N PHE A 76 -12.46 2.54 3.44
CA PHE A 76 -12.85 1.61 2.40
C PHE A 76 -12.13 0.26 2.52
N GLY A 77 -11.34 0.05 3.57
CA GLY A 77 -10.47 -1.11 3.73
C GLY A 77 -9.23 -1.08 2.83
N GLN A 78 -8.85 0.10 2.31
CA GLN A 78 -7.81 0.23 1.30
C GLN A 78 -6.41 -0.18 1.77
N THR A 79 -6.15 -0.26 3.08
CA THR A 79 -4.88 -0.76 3.61
C THR A 79 -4.70 -2.26 3.47
N GLY A 80 -5.76 -3.02 3.19
CA GLY A 80 -5.69 -4.47 2.96
C GLY A 80 -5.32 -5.29 4.20
N SER A 81 -5.49 -4.76 5.42
CA SER A 81 -5.17 -5.48 6.66
C SER A 81 -6.25 -6.45 7.12
N GLY A 82 -7.45 -6.37 6.54
CA GLY A 82 -8.65 -7.06 6.99
C GLY A 82 -9.30 -6.45 8.23
N ASP A 83 -8.82 -5.30 8.72
CA ASP A 83 -9.49 -4.56 9.80
C ASP A 83 -10.72 -3.82 9.27
N ALA A 84 -11.74 -3.70 10.13
CA ALA A 84 -13.05 -3.16 9.78
C ALA A 84 -12.97 -1.70 9.29
N GLU A 85 -13.76 -1.44 8.26
CA GLU A 85 -13.75 -0.31 7.32
C GLU A 85 -14.20 1.04 7.91
N THR A 86 -13.78 1.38 9.14
CA THR A 86 -14.20 2.62 9.81
C THR A 86 -13.09 3.37 10.53
N ASP A 87 -11.91 2.78 10.68
CA ASP A 87 -10.84 3.34 11.50
C ASP A 87 -9.56 3.51 10.69
N ASP A 88 -9.04 4.73 10.68
CA ASP A 88 -7.73 5.05 10.10
C ASP A 88 -6.61 4.24 10.74
N VAL A 89 -5.65 3.87 9.91
CA VAL A 89 -4.53 3.04 10.31
C VAL A 89 -3.33 3.91 10.63
N MET A 90 -3.20 4.25 11.91
CA MET A 90 -2.17 5.20 12.41
C MET A 90 -0.78 4.57 12.60
N ALA A 91 -0.62 3.29 12.26
CA ALA A 91 0.65 2.56 12.33
C ALA A 91 0.74 1.52 11.20
N PRO A 92 1.92 1.21 10.67
CA PRO A 92 2.06 0.35 9.50
C PRO A 92 1.59 -1.10 9.75
N VAL A 93 0.51 -1.48 9.09
CA VAL A 93 -0.06 -2.83 9.07
C VAL A 93 0.43 -3.63 7.87
N THR A 94 0.31 -4.95 7.95
CA THR A 94 0.62 -5.85 6.83
C THR A 94 -0.49 -5.80 5.80
N TYR A 95 -0.11 -5.61 4.53
CA TYR A 95 -1.00 -5.85 3.40
C TYR A 95 -1.15 -7.36 3.22
N LYS A 96 -2.33 -7.91 3.55
CA LYS A 96 -2.53 -9.36 3.62
C LYS A 96 -2.41 -10.03 2.26
N ARG A 97 -1.95 -11.28 2.25
CA ARG A 97 -1.92 -12.13 1.05
C ARG A 97 -2.57 -13.49 1.30
N ASP A 98 -3.40 -13.60 2.33
CA ASP A 98 -3.93 -14.88 2.84
C ASP A 98 -4.90 -15.56 1.86
N ASP A 99 -5.44 -14.82 0.89
CA ASP A 99 -6.22 -15.39 -0.21
C ASP A 99 -5.33 -16.23 -1.14
N VAL A 100 -5.82 -17.41 -1.51
CA VAL A 100 -5.06 -18.37 -2.33
C VAL A 100 -4.66 -17.81 -3.69
N ALA A 101 -5.53 -17.00 -4.31
CA ALA A 101 -5.23 -16.38 -5.59
C ALA A 101 -4.18 -15.27 -5.43
N VAL A 102 -4.22 -14.50 -4.34
CA VAL A 102 -3.22 -13.46 -4.05
C VAL A 102 -1.85 -14.07 -3.69
N THR A 103 -1.82 -15.13 -2.88
CA THR A 103 -0.59 -15.87 -2.58
C THR A 103 0.04 -16.42 -3.86
N ALA A 104 -0.76 -16.92 -4.81
CA ALA A 104 -0.28 -17.46 -6.08
C ALA A 104 0.38 -16.42 -7.00
N LEU A 105 0.09 -15.13 -6.81
CA LEU A 105 0.79 -14.04 -7.51
C LEU A 105 2.20 -13.80 -6.95
N GLY A 106 2.51 -14.36 -5.77
CA GLY A 106 3.78 -14.29 -5.06
C GLY A 106 4.18 -12.91 -4.57
N ASN A 107 5.48 -12.58 -4.61
CA ASN A 107 6.04 -11.47 -3.83
C ASN A 107 5.64 -10.09 -4.37
N ILE A 108 5.37 -9.13 -3.50
CA ILE A 108 5.06 -7.76 -3.91
C ILE A 108 6.34 -7.07 -4.39
N VAL A 109 6.27 -6.42 -5.55
CA VAL A 109 7.38 -5.67 -6.16
C VAL A 109 7.11 -4.17 -6.25
N HIS A 110 5.84 -3.77 -6.17
CA HIS A 110 5.43 -2.37 -6.12
C HIS A 110 4.02 -2.26 -5.56
N MET A 111 3.69 -1.12 -4.94
CA MET A 111 2.35 -0.80 -4.49
C MET A 111 1.98 0.63 -4.90
N GLY A 112 0.69 0.88 -5.11
CA GLY A 112 0.16 2.21 -5.39
C GLY A 112 -1.25 2.35 -4.83
N CYS A 113 -1.58 3.55 -4.37
CA CYS A 113 -2.88 3.86 -3.77
C CYS A 113 -3.62 4.94 -4.55
N GLY A 114 -4.92 4.75 -4.70
CA GLY A 114 -5.88 5.80 -5.05
C GLY A 114 -6.52 6.40 -3.79
N TRP A 115 -7.67 7.05 -3.94
CA TRP A 115 -8.39 7.64 -2.79
C TRP A 115 -9.03 6.60 -1.88
N ASN A 116 -9.50 5.49 -2.43
CA ASN A 116 -10.31 4.50 -1.72
C ASN A 116 -9.85 3.07 -1.98
N PHE A 117 -8.67 2.87 -2.58
CA PHE A 117 -8.10 1.56 -2.83
C PHE A 117 -6.57 1.62 -2.85
N CYS A 118 -5.92 0.49 -2.51
CA CYS A 118 -4.50 0.28 -2.76
C CYS A 118 -4.28 -1.06 -3.46
N CYS A 119 -3.38 -1.06 -4.43
CA CYS A 119 -3.03 -2.20 -5.25
C CYS A 119 -1.55 -2.55 -5.12
N ALA A 120 -1.25 -3.84 -5.24
CA ALA A 120 0.09 -4.39 -5.28
C ALA A 120 0.34 -5.10 -6.62
N MET A 121 1.47 -4.83 -7.25
CA MET A 121 2.02 -5.63 -8.34
C MET A 121 2.91 -6.72 -7.76
N HIS A 122 2.84 -7.92 -8.33
CA HIS A 122 3.55 -9.08 -7.82
C HIS A 122 4.55 -9.68 -8.81
N ALA A 123 5.58 -10.35 -8.30
CA ALA A 123 6.74 -10.84 -9.05
C ALA A 123 6.41 -11.92 -10.08
N GLU A 124 5.41 -12.76 -9.81
CA GLU A 124 4.96 -13.84 -10.69
C GLU A 124 3.93 -13.33 -11.73
N GLY A 125 3.71 -12.01 -11.74
CA GLY A 125 2.74 -11.33 -12.58
C GLY A 125 1.40 -11.18 -11.87
N GLY A 126 0.64 -10.18 -12.32
CA GLY A 126 -0.68 -9.90 -11.76
C GLY A 126 -0.70 -8.77 -10.73
N VAL A 127 -1.93 -8.39 -10.37
CA VAL A 127 -2.21 -7.35 -9.38
C VAL A 127 -3.20 -7.88 -8.35
N SER A 128 -2.98 -7.55 -7.08
CA SER A 128 -4.01 -7.63 -6.04
C SER A 128 -4.37 -6.24 -5.56
N CYS A 129 -5.62 -6.04 -5.15
CA CYS A 129 -6.09 -4.75 -4.66
C CYS A 129 -7.04 -4.92 -3.47
N ALA A 130 -6.99 -3.97 -2.54
CA ALA A 130 -7.94 -3.81 -1.44
C ALA A 130 -8.57 -2.43 -1.49
N GLY A 131 -9.75 -2.27 -0.90
CA GLY A 131 -10.51 -1.03 -0.96
C GLY A 131 -11.85 -1.16 -1.68
N SER A 132 -12.33 -0.05 -2.21
CA SER A 132 -13.59 0.08 -2.97
C SER A 132 -13.34 0.70 -4.33
N THR A 133 -14.16 0.34 -5.33
CA THR A 133 -14.28 1.04 -6.63
C THR A 133 -15.76 1.08 -7.05
N PRO A 134 -16.20 2.09 -7.82
CA PRO A 134 -17.19 3.07 -7.39
C PRO A 134 -18.61 2.54 -7.18
N ILE A 135 -19.25 3.12 -6.17
CA ILE A 135 -20.70 3.21 -6.03
C ILE A 135 -21.23 3.99 -7.27
N GLY A 136 -21.71 3.30 -8.31
CA GLY A 136 -22.43 3.96 -9.40
C GLY A 136 -22.28 3.46 -10.85
N GLY A 137 -21.53 2.41 -11.17
CA GLY A 137 -21.48 1.94 -12.57
C GLY A 137 -20.75 0.62 -12.77
N SER A 138 -21.44 -0.34 -13.38
CA SER A 138 -21.12 -1.75 -13.56
C SER A 138 -19.68 -2.04 -14.02
N GLY A 139 -18.80 -2.37 -13.08
CA GLY A 139 -17.44 -2.84 -13.36
C GLY A 139 -16.44 -2.26 -12.37
N GLY A 140 -16.33 -2.84 -11.18
CA GLY A 140 -15.27 -2.48 -10.24
C GLY A 140 -13.89 -2.74 -10.87
N PHE A 141 -12.99 -1.76 -10.78
CA PHE A 141 -11.62 -1.84 -11.32
C PHE A 141 -10.74 -2.88 -10.61
N LEU A 142 -11.24 -3.50 -9.53
CA LEU A 142 -10.64 -4.68 -8.90
C LEU A 142 -10.90 -5.98 -9.69
N GLY A 143 -11.67 -5.93 -10.78
CA GLY A 143 -12.01 -7.10 -11.60
C GLY A 143 -12.99 -8.09 -10.93
N ILE A 144 -13.59 -7.70 -9.81
CA ILE A 144 -14.50 -8.51 -8.99
C ILE A 144 -15.73 -7.70 -8.55
N SER A 145 -16.63 -7.35 -9.48
CA SER A 145 -17.92 -6.69 -9.18
C SER A 145 -17.78 -5.39 -8.33
N ASN A 146 -18.88 -4.79 -7.88
CA ASN A 146 -18.85 -3.54 -7.08
C ASN A 146 -18.64 -3.82 -5.58
N ARG A 147 -17.81 -4.81 -5.22
CA ARG A 147 -17.59 -5.16 -3.81
C ARG A 147 -16.36 -4.47 -3.25
N ARG A 148 -16.58 -3.74 -2.15
CA ARG A 148 -15.53 -3.27 -1.25
C ARG A 148 -14.90 -4.47 -0.53
N SER A 149 -13.59 -4.43 -0.30
CA SER A 149 -12.87 -5.49 0.39
C SER A 149 -11.73 -4.95 1.25
N ALA A 150 -11.78 -5.20 2.56
CA ALA A 150 -10.70 -4.92 3.50
C ALA A 150 -9.52 -5.91 3.42
N THR A 151 -9.68 -7.03 2.71
CA THR A 151 -8.59 -7.95 2.38
C THR A 151 -8.27 -7.87 0.87
N PRO A 152 -7.00 -7.97 0.46
CA PRO A 152 -6.63 -7.91 -0.95
C PRO A 152 -7.24 -9.04 -1.75
N ILE A 153 -7.69 -8.72 -2.97
CA ILE A 153 -8.23 -9.69 -3.93
C ILE A 153 -7.44 -9.58 -5.23
N ALA A 154 -7.09 -10.72 -5.81
CA ALA A 154 -6.43 -10.79 -7.11
C ALA A 154 -7.36 -10.23 -8.20
N ALA A 155 -6.89 -9.26 -8.97
CA ALA A 155 -7.63 -8.65 -10.07
C ALA A 155 -7.57 -9.55 -11.32
N PRO A 156 -8.66 -10.25 -11.69
CA PRO A 156 -8.63 -11.20 -12.79
C PRO A 156 -8.41 -10.46 -14.13
N GLY A 157 -7.52 -11.00 -14.97
CA GLY A 157 -7.27 -10.48 -16.33
C GLY A 157 -6.24 -9.34 -16.42
N LEU A 158 -5.78 -8.79 -15.30
CA LEU A 158 -4.65 -7.86 -15.27
C LEU A 158 -3.34 -8.64 -15.10
N VAL A 159 -2.92 -9.37 -16.13
CA VAL A 159 -1.63 -10.07 -16.14
C VAL A 159 -0.59 -9.16 -16.76
N PHE A 160 0.36 -8.69 -15.95
CA PHE A 160 1.51 -7.92 -16.41
C PHE A 160 2.76 -8.80 -16.33
N ALA A 161 3.60 -8.77 -17.36
CA ALA A 161 4.94 -9.34 -17.26
C ALA A 161 5.78 -8.46 -16.34
N THR A 162 6.28 -9.03 -15.23
CA THR A 162 7.35 -8.38 -14.48
C THR A 162 8.66 -8.57 -15.23
N ALA A 163 9.49 -7.53 -15.28
CA ALA A 163 10.86 -7.72 -15.74
C ALA A 163 11.53 -8.74 -14.82
N ALA A 164 12.12 -9.79 -15.40
CA ALA A 164 12.93 -10.75 -14.66
C ALA A 164 13.97 -9.99 -13.82
N PRO A 165 14.30 -10.45 -12.59
CA PRO A 165 15.37 -9.83 -11.82
C PRO A 165 16.62 -9.83 -12.69
N GLU A 166 17.22 -8.65 -12.92
CA GLU A 166 18.52 -8.57 -13.58
C GLU A 166 19.47 -9.50 -12.82
N ALA A 167 19.88 -10.59 -13.47
CA ALA A 167 20.92 -11.44 -12.95
C ALA A 167 22.12 -10.53 -12.70
N ALA A 168 22.54 -10.44 -11.43
CA ALA A 168 23.72 -9.68 -11.05
C ALA A 168 24.85 -10.04 -12.01
N ALA A 169 25.29 -9.08 -12.81
CA ALA A 169 26.42 -9.26 -13.71
C ALA A 169 27.60 -9.73 -12.85
N ALA A 170 27.96 -11.00 -13.02
CA ALA A 170 29.20 -11.53 -12.47
C ALA A 170 30.33 -10.74 -13.15
N ALA A 171 31.00 -9.89 -12.38
CA ALA A 171 32.27 -9.31 -12.80
C ALA A 171 33.30 -10.44 -12.85
N GLU A 172 33.78 -10.74 -14.06
CA GLU A 172 35.09 -11.40 -14.27
C GLU A 172 36.23 -10.40 -14.08
#